data_AF-A0A2N6FH49-F1
#
_entry.id   AF-A0A2N6FH49-F1
#
_cell.length_a   1.000
_cell.length_b   1.000
_cell.length_c   1.000
_cell.angle_alpha   90.00
_cell.angle_beta   90.00
_cell.angle_gamma   90.00
#
_symmetry.space_group_name_H-M   'P 1'
#
loop_
_entity.id
_entity.type
_entity.pdbx_description
1 polymer ?
#
loop_
_entity_poly.entity_id
_entity_poly.type
_entity_poly.pdbx_seq_one_letter_code
_entity_poly.pdbx_strand_id
1 'polypeptide(L)' 'MTKRRLTTCLAIIALACAGCSYQAWYEGFREHERRQCYELTSPGEVRQCLDQINSLSYEDYLRAREKNPDAETGRGVQ' A
#
# COMPACT_ATOMS: atom_id res chain seq x y z
N MET A 1 -35.20 15.90 -14.21
CA MET A 1 -34.06 16.61 -13.58
C MET A 1 -33.16 15.72 -12.72
N THR A 2 -33.58 14.50 -12.35
CA THR A 2 -32.85 13.55 -11.50
C THR A 2 -31.62 12.90 -12.17
N LYS A 3 -31.69 12.62 -13.47
CA LYS A 3 -30.59 11.94 -14.21
C LYS A 3 -29.30 12.77 -14.25
N ARG A 4 -29.40 14.09 -14.52
CA ARG A 4 -28.25 15.01 -14.53
C ARG A 4 -27.54 15.09 -13.17
N ARG A 5 -28.28 15.09 -12.06
CA ARG A 5 -27.69 15.10 -10.71
C ARG A 5 -26.99 13.78 -10.40
N LEU A 6 -27.55 12.64 -10.82
CA LEU A 6 -26.94 11.33 -10.65
C LEU A 6 -25.60 11.22 -11.40
N THR A 7 -25.54 11.72 -12.64
CA THR A 7 -24.31 11.70 -13.45
C THR A 7 -23.22 12.58 -12.84
N THR A 8 -23.57 13.75 -12.29
CA THR A 8 -22.61 14.62 -11.60
C THR A 8 -22.06 13.97 -10.33
N CYS A 9 -22.89 13.30 -9.53
CA CYS A 9 -22.41 12.58 -8.34
C CYS A 9 -21.45 11.43 -8.71
N LEU A 10 -21.76 10.67 -9.75
CA LEU A 10 -20.89 9.59 -10.24
C LEU A 10 -19.53 10.11 -10.72
N ALA A 11 -19.50 11.25 -11.40
CA ALA A 11 -18.26 11.87 -11.86
C ALA A 11 -17.38 12.35 -10.68
N ILE A 12 -17.98 12.90 -9.63
CA ILE A 12 -17.26 13.35 -8.42
C ILE A 12 -16.66 12.16 -7.66
N ILE A 13 -17.41 11.06 -7.53
CA ILE A 13 -16.94 9.83 -6.88
C ILE A 13 -15.76 9.22 -7.66
N ALA A 14 -15.87 9.15 -9.00
CA ALA A 14 -14.81 8.63 -9.84
C ALA A 14 -13.50 9.45 -9.75
N LEU A 15 -13.60 10.79 -9.66
CA LEU A 15 -12.43 11.65 -9.44
C LEU A 15 -11.82 11.48 -8.05
N ALA A 16 -12.64 11.23 -7.02
CA ALA A 16 -12.15 11.00 -5.66
C ALA A 16 -11.40 9.66 -5.52
N CYS A 17 -11.81 8.63 -6.26
CA CYS A 17 -11.14 7.31 -6.24
C CYS A 17 -9.76 7.30 -6.91
N ALA A 18 -9.51 8.17 -7.89
CA ALA A 18 -8.22 8.23 -8.60
C ALA A 18 -7.08 8.83 -7.76
N GLY A 19 -7.40 9.52 -6.65
CA GLY A 19 -6.44 10.20 -5.78
C GLY A 19 -6.01 9.43 -4.52
N CYS A 20 -6.58 8.25 -4.25
CA CYS A 20 -6.18 7.35 -3.15
C CYS A 20 -5.00 6.45 -3.60
N SER A 21 -3.93 7.06 -4.10
CA SER A 21 -2.68 7.40 -3.40
C SER A 21 -1.70 6.23 -3.39
N TYR A 22 -0.83 6.25 -4.40
CA TYR A 22 0.35 5.38 -4.51
C TYR A 22 1.23 5.41 -3.26
N GLN A 23 1.22 6.54 -2.53
CA GLN A 23 1.87 6.68 -1.24
C GLN A 23 1.25 5.80 -0.15
N ALA A 24 -0.08 5.63 -0.11
CA ALA A 24 -0.73 4.75 0.86
C ALA A 24 -0.37 3.29 0.63
N TRP A 25 -0.13 2.88 -0.62
CA TRP A 25 0.36 1.54 -0.93
C TRP A 25 1.78 1.32 -0.42
N TYR A 26 2.68 2.29 -0.61
CA TYR A 26 4.04 2.21 -0.08
C TYR A 26 4.06 2.18 1.45
N GLU A 27 3.24 3.01 2.10
CA GLU A 27 3.09 3.00 3.56
C GLU A 27 2.52 1.67 4.05
N GLY A 28 1.52 1.12 3.36
CA GLY A 28 0.94 -0.19 3.65
C GLY A 28 1.96 -1.33 3.50
N PHE A 29 2.77 -1.30 2.43
CA PHE A 29 3.86 -2.25 2.23
C PHE A 29 4.89 -2.17 3.38
N ARG A 30 5.35 -0.95 3.72
CA ARG A 30 6.32 -0.76 4.79
C ARG A 30 5.79 -1.24 6.14
N GLU A 31 4.52 -0.98 6.44
CA GLU A 31 3.86 -1.45 7.67
C GLU A 31 3.69 -2.97 7.69
N HIS A 32 3.37 -3.59 6.55
CA HIS A 32 3.30 -5.04 6.44
C HIS A 32 4.65 -5.71 6.77
N GLU A 33 5.72 -5.25 6.12
CA GLU A 33 7.09 -5.73 6.38
C GLU A 33 7.50 -5.52 7.83
N ARG A 34 7.16 -4.36 8.40
CA ARG A 34 7.41 -4.06 9.82
C ARG A 34 6.72 -5.06 10.75
N ARG A 35 5.50 -5.50 10.42
CA ARG A 35 4.78 -6.52 11.21
C ARG A 35 5.47 -7.86 11.16
N GLN A 36 5.99 -8.27 10.01
CA GLN A 36 6.75 -9.52 9.89
C GLN A 36 7.99 -9.51 10.79
N CYS A 37 8.64 -8.36 10.98
CA CYS A 37 9.76 -8.26 11.92
C CYS A 37 9.37 -8.62 13.37
N TYR A 38 8.13 -8.36 13.79
CA TYR A 38 7.66 -8.69 15.14
C TYR A 38 7.28 -10.17 15.31
N GLU A 39 7.24 -10.95 14.23
CA GLU A 39 7.07 -12.41 14.30
C GLU A 39 8.38 -13.13 14.69
N LEU A 40 9.52 -12.42 14.63
CA LEU A 40 10.83 -12.94 15.04
C LEU A 40 10.90 -13.10 16.57
N THR A 41 11.53 -14.19 17.01
CA THR A 41 11.59 -14.55 18.45
C THR A 41 12.70 -13.81 19.20
N SER A 42 13.79 -13.42 18.52
CA SER A 42 14.91 -12.73 19.16
C SER A 42 14.75 -11.21 19.11
N PRO A 43 14.87 -10.50 20.24
CA PRO A 43 14.85 -9.03 20.26
C PRO A 43 15.94 -8.39 19.39
N GLY A 44 17.09 -9.06 19.23
CA GLY A 44 18.17 -8.58 18.37
C GLY A 44 17.81 -8.68 16.88
N GLU A 45 17.19 -9.78 16.48
CA GLU A 45 16.74 -10.01 15.10
C GLU A 45 15.58 -9.08 14.74
N VAL A 46 14.65 -8.84 15.66
CA VAL A 46 13.57 -7.85 15.50
C VAL A 46 14.17 -6.47 15.22
N ARG A 47 15.16 -6.04 15.99
CA ARG A 47 15.76 -4.70 15.83
C ARG A 47 16.50 -4.57 14.51
N GLN A 48 17.28 -5.57 14.13
CA GLN A 48 17.98 -5.60 12.85
C GLN A 48 17.00 -5.58 11.66
N CYS A 49 15.90 -6.34 11.75
CA CYS A 49 14.85 -6.35 10.75
C CYS A 49 14.19 -4.97 10.63
N LEU A 50 13.80 -4.35 11.75
CA LEU A 50 13.21 -3.01 11.75
C LEU A 50 14.14 -1.95 11.16
N ASP A 51 15.44 -2.00 11.47
CA ASP A 51 16.43 -1.09 10.91
C ASP A 51 16.54 -1.26 9.39
N GLN A 52 16.46 -2.50 8.89
CA GLN A 52 16.43 -2.78 7.45
C GLN A 52 15.16 -2.22 6.79
N ILE A 53 13.97 -2.43 7.37
CA ILE A 53 12.71 -1.90 6.84
C ILE A 53 12.70 -0.37 6.85
N ASN A 54 13.24 0.26 7.90
CA ASN A 54 13.36 1.72 7.98
C ASN A 54 14.32 2.29 6.92
N SER A 55 15.27 1.49 6.46
CA SER A 55 16.20 1.87 5.38
C SER A 55 15.66 1.64 3.97
N LEU A 56 14.52 0.94 3.81
CA LEU A 56 13.93 0.67 2.50
C LEU A 56 13.51 1.97 1.81
N SER A 57 13.98 2.14 0.58
CA SER A 57 13.56 3.26 -0.25
C SER A 57 12.25 2.96 -0.98
N TYR A 58 11.65 4.00 -1.56
CA TYR A 58 10.49 3.83 -2.43
C TYR A 58 10.84 3.05 -3.72
N GLU A 59 12.07 3.18 -4.21
CA GLU A 59 12.57 2.41 -5.36
C GLU A 59 12.64 0.91 -5.08
N ASP A 60 12.98 0.53 -3.85
CA ASP A 60 12.98 -0.88 -3.44
C ASP A 60 11.55 -1.47 -3.43
N TYR A 61 10.56 -0.66 -3.04
CA TYR A 61 9.15 -1.01 -3.16
C TYR A 61 8.73 -1.17 -4.63
N LEU A 62 9.10 -0.25 -5.52
CA LEU A 62 8.83 -0.38 -6.96
C LEU A 62 9.43 -1.67 -7.53
N ARG A 63 10.68 -1.97 -7.18
CA ARG A 63 11.35 -3.21 -7.61
C ARG A 63 10.67 -4.47 -7.07
N ALA A 64 10.22 -4.44 -5.82
CA ALA A 64 9.48 -5.56 -5.21
C ALA A 64 8.16 -5.82 -5.96
N ARG A 65 7.46 -4.76 -6.36
CA ARG A 65 6.24 -4.86 -7.17
C ARG A 65 6.49 -5.39 -8.56
N GLU A 66 7.52 -4.89 -9.25
CA GLU A 66 7.86 -5.35 -10.60
C GLU A 66 8.26 -6.83 -10.61
N LYS A 67 8.90 -7.30 -9.53
CA LYS A 67 9.29 -8.71 -9.37
C LYS A 67 8.12 -9.62 -9.04
N ASN A 68 7.05 -9.09 -8.46
CA ASN A 68 5.83 -9.84 -8.13
C ASN A 68 4.57 -9.02 -8.45
N PRO A 69 4.24 -8.89 -9.76
CA PRO A 69 3.09 -8.09 -10.19
C PRO A 69 1.75 -8.62 -9.67
N ASP A 70 1.71 -9.88 -9.22
CA ASP A 70 0.50 -10.55 -8.74
C ASP A 70 0.27 -10.35 -7.22
N ALA A 71 1.32 -10.07 -6.44
CA ALA A 71 1.22 -9.85 -4.99
C ALA A 71 0.42 -8.58 -4.62
N GLU A 72 0.29 -7.63 -5.55
CA GLU A 72 -0.56 -6.45 -5.37
C GLU A 72 -1.95 -6.57 -6.02
N THR A 73 -2.33 -7.74 -6.55
CA THR A 73 -3.75 -8.03 -6.81
C THR A 73 -4.48 -8.33 -5.49
N GLY A 74 -4.25 -7.47 -4.49
CA GLY A 74 -5.11 -7.24 -3.33
C GLY A 74 -6.41 -6.60 -3.80
N ARG A 75 -7.20 -7.41 -4.52
CA ARG A 75 -8.66 -7.32 -4.57
C ARG A 75 -9.14 -7.37 -3.12
N GLY A 76 -9.31 -6.20 -2.50
CA GLY A 76 -9.49 -6.14 -1.05
C GLY A 76 -9.95 -4.80 -0.48
N VAL A 77 -10.70 -3.97 -1.22
CA VAL A 77 -11.72 -3.08 -0.64
C VAL A 77 -12.87 -2.99 -1.65
N GLN A 78 -13.95 -3.70 -1.30
CA GLN A 78 -15.36 -3.63 -1.76
C GLN A 78 -15.69 -3.10 -3.16
#